data_AF-A0A5A7PNY6-F1
#
_entry.id   AF-A0A5A7PNY6-F1
#
_cell.length_a   1.000
_cell.length_b   1.000
_cell.length_c   1.000
_cell.angle_alpha   90.00
_cell.angle_beta   90.00
_cell.angle_gamma   90.00
#
_symmetry.space_group_name_H-M   'P 1'
#
loop_
_entity.id
_entity.type
_entity.pdbx_description
1 polymer ?
#
loop_
_entity_poly.entity_id
_entity_poly.type
_entity_poly.pdbx_seq_one_letter_code
_entity_poly.pdbx_strand_id
1 'polypeptide(L)'
;MTVTTGPPQQISARSPQKPAEHELSYFSSALEALRKPALTALNLSSLGLKKPGPDRDPAGDILEVARRPENARWVRGVRRRIHENPELAFEEHETSALVRRELDGLGVAYRFPVAGTGVRAAVGTGEPPFVALRADMDALPIQ
;
A
#
# COMPACT_ATOMS: atom_id res chain seq x y z
N MET A 1 38.51 21.13 -33.46
CA MET A 1 37.28 20.32 -33.32
C MET A 1 36.53 20.85 -32.11
N THR A 2 35.48 21.63 -32.33
CA THR A 2 34.70 22.28 -31.26
C THR A 2 33.37 21.55 -31.13
N VAL A 3 33.14 20.90 -29.99
CA VAL A 3 31.88 20.22 -29.68
C VAL A 3 30.90 21.28 -29.17
N THR A 4 29.84 21.54 -29.93
CA THR A 4 28.73 22.38 -29.50
C THR A 4 27.74 21.51 -28.73
N THR A 5 27.55 21.78 -27.44
CA THR A 5 26.48 21.19 -26.63
C THR A 5 25.22 22.04 -26.76
N GLY A 6 24.11 21.42 -27.19
CA GLY A 6 22.79 22.06 -27.24
C GLY A 6 22.16 22.19 -25.84
N PRO A 7 21.13 23.05 -25.68
CA PRO A 7 20.52 23.31 -24.37
C PRO A 7 19.71 22.10 -23.87
N PRO A 8 19.59 21.92 -22.55
CA PRO A 8 18.90 20.78 -21.95
C PRO A 8 17.39 20.81 -22.25
N GLN A 9 16.84 19.68 -22.67
CA GLN A 9 15.39 19.56 -22.92
C GLN A 9 14.62 19.46 -21.60
N GLN A 10 13.61 20.32 -21.43
CA GLN A 10 12.66 20.26 -20.32
C GLN A 10 11.79 19.00 -20.43
N ILE A 11 11.90 18.11 -19.45
CA ILE A 11 11.01 16.96 -19.30
C ILE A 11 9.79 17.44 -18.50
N SER A 12 8.64 17.53 -19.18
CA SER A 12 7.36 17.85 -18.54
C SER A 12 6.96 16.73 -17.58
N ALA A 13 6.89 17.03 -16.28
CA ALA A 13 6.35 16.12 -15.27
C ALA A 13 4.88 15.79 -15.60
N ARG A 14 4.58 14.52 -15.90
CA ARG A 14 3.20 14.06 -16.04
C ARG A 14 2.57 13.99 -14.65
N SER A 15 1.44 14.67 -14.47
CA SER A 15 0.63 14.59 -13.25
C SER A 15 0.27 13.12 -12.94
N PRO A 16 0.25 12.72 -11.65
CA PRO A 16 -0.13 11.37 -11.26
C PRO A 16 -1.56 11.10 -11.71
N GLN A 17 -1.76 10.05 -12.52
CA GLN A 17 -3.10 9.62 -12.91
C GLN A 17 -3.80 9.00 -11.70
N LYS A 18 -4.91 9.62 -11.30
CA LYS A 18 -5.86 9.07 -10.31
C LYS A 18 -6.34 7.70 -10.82
N PRO A 19 -6.43 6.66 -9.97
CA PRO A 19 -6.98 5.37 -10.39
C PRO A 19 -8.44 5.56 -10.87
N ALA A 20 -8.82 4.79 -11.89
CA ALA A 20 -10.15 4.85 -12.47
C ALA A 20 -11.21 4.47 -11.43
N GLU A 21 -12.37 5.14 -11.46
CA GLU A 21 -13.45 5.00 -10.46
C GLU A 21 -13.92 3.55 -10.26
N HIS A 22 -13.75 2.70 -11.28
CA HIS A 22 -14.10 1.29 -11.25
C HIS A 22 -13.16 0.44 -10.38
N GLU A 23 -11.89 0.82 -10.24
CA GLU A 23 -10.93 0.10 -9.38
C GLU A 23 -11.20 0.39 -7.90
N LEU A 24 -11.63 1.61 -7.57
CA LEU A 24 -12.05 1.99 -6.23
C LEU A 24 -13.28 1.20 -5.76
N SER A 25 -14.19 0.84 -6.67
CA SER A 25 -15.40 0.06 -6.36
C SER A 25 -15.10 -1.39 -5.94
N TYR A 26 -14.16 -2.06 -6.63
CA TYR A 26 -13.77 -3.44 -6.33
C TYR A 26 -13.02 -3.54 -5.00
N PHE A 27 -12.09 -2.61 -4.74
CA PHE A 27 -11.41 -2.51 -3.45
C PHE A 27 -12.41 -2.17 -2.33
N SER A 28 -13.36 -1.25 -2.55
CA SER A 28 -14.40 -0.92 -1.57
C SER A 28 -15.21 -2.15 -1.17
N SER A 29 -15.60 -3.01 -2.11
CA SER A 29 -16.40 -4.21 -1.84
C SER A 29 -15.63 -5.27 -1.02
N ALA A 30 -14.34 -5.46 -1.32
CA ALA A 30 -13.47 -6.36 -0.56
C ALA A 30 -13.18 -5.83 0.86
N LEU A 31 -13.12 -4.51 1.03
CA LEU A 31 -12.82 -3.83 2.29
C LEU A 31 -14.06 -3.59 3.17
N GLU A 32 -15.25 -3.46 2.58
CA GLU A 32 -16.52 -3.36 3.31
C GLU A 32 -16.83 -4.65 4.10
N ALA A 33 -16.32 -5.79 3.61
CA ALA A 33 -16.30 -7.06 4.35
C ALA A 33 -15.38 -7.04 5.59
N LEU A 34 -14.37 -6.17 5.62
CA LEU A 34 -13.40 -5.99 6.72
C LEU A 34 -13.80 -4.87 7.70
N ARG A 35 -14.80 -4.03 7.39
CA ARG A 35 -15.11 -2.77 8.10
C ARG A 35 -16.23 -2.83 9.15
N LYS A 36 -16.64 -4.00 9.65
CA LYS A 36 -17.70 -4.10 10.68
C LYS A 36 -17.11 -4.34 12.08
N PRO A 37 -16.91 -3.30 12.91
CA PRO A 37 -16.70 -3.48 14.33
C PRO A 37 -18.06 -3.72 15.02
N ALA A 38 -18.10 -4.70 15.92
CA ALA A 38 -19.28 -5.13 16.71
C ALA A 38 -20.39 -5.87 15.95
N LEU A 39 -20.18 -7.16 15.72
CA LEU A 39 -21.27 -8.13 15.78
C LEU A 39 -20.89 -9.25 16.75
N THR A 40 -21.38 -9.10 17.98
CA THR A 40 -21.66 -10.19 18.91
C THR A 40 -22.22 -11.37 18.11
N ALA A 41 -21.46 -12.46 18.05
CA ALA A 41 -21.87 -13.75 17.49
C ALA A 41 -22.68 -13.68 16.18
N LEU A 42 -22.14 -13.06 15.12
CA LEU A 42 -22.66 -13.36 13.78
C LEU A 42 -22.14 -14.73 13.34
N ASN A 43 -23.05 -15.69 13.29
CA ASN A 43 -22.77 -17.03 12.77
C ASN A 43 -22.38 -16.92 11.29
N LEU A 44 -21.09 -17.11 10.98
CA LEU A 44 -20.51 -17.02 9.63
C LEU A 44 -21.23 -17.87 8.57
N SER A 45 -21.97 -18.90 8.99
CA SER A 45 -22.80 -19.71 8.08
C SER A 45 -23.96 -18.93 7.43
N SER A 46 -24.47 -17.87 8.09
CA SER A 46 -25.61 -17.08 7.60
C SER A 46 -25.26 -16.09 6.48
N LEU A 47 -23.98 -15.81 6.27
CA LEU A 47 -23.49 -14.86 5.27
C LEU A 47 -23.12 -15.52 3.93
N GLY A 48 -23.30 -16.83 3.78
CA GLY A 48 -22.91 -17.55 2.55
C GLY A 48 -21.40 -17.56 2.27
N LEU A 49 -20.59 -16.97 3.15
CA LEU A 49 -19.14 -17.02 3.10
C LEU A 49 -18.69 -18.40 3.55
N LYS A 50 -18.48 -19.28 2.57
CA LYS A 50 -17.91 -20.60 2.78
C LYS A 50 -16.59 -20.43 3.54
N LYS A 51 -16.45 -21.07 4.70
CA LYS A 51 -15.12 -21.22 5.32
C LYS A 51 -14.18 -21.74 4.23
N PRO A 52 -12.97 -21.18 4.09
CA PRO A 52 -12.02 -21.67 3.10
C PRO A 52 -11.85 -23.18 3.33
N GLY A 53 -12.09 -23.96 2.28
CA GLY A 53 -11.99 -25.41 2.33
C GLY A 53 -10.55 -25.86 2.61
N PRO A 54 -10.35 -27.14 2.99
CA PRO A 54 -9.02 -27.69 3.31
C PRO A 54 -8.02 -27.62 2.14
N ASP A 55 -8.51 -27.50 0.90
CA ASP A 55 -7.69 -27.43 -0.32
C ASP A 55 -7.32 -26.00 -0.74
N ARG A 56 -7.61 -24.98 0.09
CA ARG A 56 -7.20 -23.61 -0.22
C ARG A 56 -5.68 -23.50 -0.09
N ASP A 57 -5.04 -22.89 -1.09
CA ASP A 57 -3.65 -22.45 -1.04
C ASP A 57 -3.61 -20.91 -0.88
N PRO A 58 -3.61 -20.37 0.36
CA PRO A 58 -3.56 -18.94 0.57
C PRO A 58 -2.29 -18.30 0.00
N ALA A 59 -1.18 -19.05 -0.04
CA ALA A 59 0.07 -18.53 -0.58
C ALA A 59 -0.02 -18.36 -2.10
N GLY A 60 -0.59 -19.35 -2.79
CA GLY A 60 -0.95 -19.27 -4.21
C GLY A 60 -1.87 -18.10 -4.52
N ASP A 61 -2.96 -17.95 -3.76
CA ASP A 61 -3.91 -16.84 -3.90
C ASP A 61 -3.22 -15.47 -3.79
N ILE A 62 -2.40 -15.29 -2.74
CA ILE A 62 -1.66 -14.04 -2.49
C ILE A 62 -0.67 -13.79 -3.63
N LEU A 63 0.05 -14.82 -4.07
CA LEU A 63 1.04 -14.70 -5.13
C LEU A 63 0.40 -14.33 -6.47
N GLU A 64 -0.76 -14.90 -6.78
CA GLU A 64 -1.51 -14.54 -7.98
C GLU A 64 -1.93 -13.07 -7.94
N VAL A 65 -2.55 -12.62 -6.84
CA VAL A 65 -2.95 -11.22 -6.66
C VAL A 65 -1.74 -10.28 -6.76
N ALA A 66 -0.61 -10.61 -6.11
CA ALA A 66 0.59 -9.81 -6.14
C ALA A 66 1.20 -9.69 -7.56
N ARG A 67 1.06 -10.74 -8.38
CA ARG A 67 1.61 -10.78 -9.76
C ARG A 67 0.73 -10.08 -10.79
N ARG A 68 -0.50 -9.69 -10.44
CA ARG A 68 -1.38 -8.99 -11.38
C ARG A 68 -0.69 -7.74 -11.96
N PRO A 69 -0.77 -7.50 -13.27
CA PRO A 69 -0.05 -6.41 -13.91
C PRO A 69 -0.30 -5.02 -13.28
N GLU A 70 -1.53 -4.75 -12.86
CA GLU A 70 -1.94 -3.52 -12.16
C GLU A 70 -1.24 -3.35 -10.82
N ASN A 71 -1.21 -4.38 -9.98
CA ASN A 71 -0.53 -4.37 -8.68
C ASN A 71 0.98 -4.24 -8.86
N ALA A 72 1.56 -4.97 -9.81
CA ALA A 72 2.98 -4.86 -10.12
C ALA A 72 3.36 -3.46 -10.63
N ARG A 73 2.50 -2.81 -11.43
CA ARG A 73 2.70 -1.43 -11.88
C ARG A 73 2.59 -0.46 -10.70
N TRP A 74 1.58 -0.60 -9.86
CA TRP A 74 1.38 0.23 -8.68
C TRP A 74 2.57 0.16 -7.72
N VAL A 75 3.01 -1.03 -7.31
CA VAL A 75 4.16 -1.22 -6.41
C VAL A 75 5.43 -0.61 -6.99
N ARG A 76 5.70 -0.81 -8.30
CA ARG A 76 6.84 -0.15 -8.98
C ARG A 76 6.72 1.37 -8.96
N GLY A 77 5.52 1.91 -9.13
CA GLY A 77 5.26 3.35 -9.07
C GLY A 77 5.46 3.94 -7.67
N VAL A 78 4.99 3.26 -6.62
CA VAL A 78 5.28 3.63 -5.21
C VAL A 78 6.80 3.63 -4.99
N ARG A 79 7.48 2.54 -5.34
CA ARG A 79 8.94 2.42 -5.18
C ARG A 79 9.68 3.57 -5.86
N ARG A 80 9.33 3.90 -7.11
CA ARG A 80 9.99 4.99 -7.86
C ARG A 80 9.82 6.33 -7.16
N ARG A 81 8.61 6.67 -6.69
CA ARG A 81 8.37 7.90 -5.92
C ARG A 81 9.23 8.00 -4.67
N ILE A 82 9.41 6.89 -3.94
CA ILE A 82 10.31 6.84 -2.77
C ILE A 82 11.77 7.01 -3.19
N HIS A 83 12.20 6.35 -4.28
CA HIS A 83 13.59 6.45 -4.76
C HIS A 83 13.93 7.82 -5.38
N GLU A 84 12.94 8.55 -5.90
CA GLU A 84 13.11 9.88 -6.48
C GLU A 84 13.31 10.97 -5.42
N ASN A 85 12.84 10.74 -4.18
CA ASN A 85 12.98 11.64 -3.05
C ASN A 85 13.43 10.87 -1.79
N PRO A 86 14.69 10.38 -1.73
CA PRO A 86 15.20 9.68 -0.56
C PRO A 86 15.30 10.65 0.63
N GLU A 87 14.74 10.26 1.77
CA GLU A 87 14.76 11.04 3.02
C GLU A 87 15.57 10.30 4.10
N LEU A 88 16.26 11.05 4.97
CA LEU A 88 17.09 10.46 6.02
C LEU A 88 16.27 9.97 7.21
N ALA A 89 16.92 9.18 8.06
CA ALA A 89 16.34 8.67 9.30
C ALA A 89 15.69 9.79 10.12
N PHE A 90 14.43 9.59 10.49
CA PHE A 90 13.56 10.50 11.25
C PHE A 90 13.10 11.77 10.52
N GLU A 91 13.46 11.93 9.25
CA GLU A 91 13.10 13.08 8.39
C GLU A 91 12.21 12.65 7.20
N GLU A 92 11.66 11.44 7.23
CA GLU A 92 10.87 10.82 6.15
C GLU A 92 9.44 11.37 6.05
N HIS A 93 9.29 12.70 5.98
CA HIS A 93 8.01 13.38 5.98
C HIS A 93 7.16 13.04 4.75
N GLU A 94 7.76 13.09 3.56
CA GLU A 94 7.07 12.82 2.29
C GLU A 94 6.83 11.33 2.07
N THR A 95 7.79 10.49 2.48
CA THR A 95 7.66 9.03 2.43
C THR A 95 6.57 8.55 3.39
N SER A 96 6.53 9.07 4.62
CA SER A 96 5.45 8.81 5.57
C SER A 96 4.10 9.29 5.05
N ALA A 97 4.03 10.49 4.46
CA ALA A 97 2.82 11.00 3.84
C ALA A 97 2.36 10.14 2.66
N LEU A 98 3.30 9.63 1.84
CA LEU A 98 2.99 8.69 0.76
C LEU A 98 2.39 7.39 1.30
N VAL A 99 3.03 6.76 2.29
CA VAL A 99 2.51 5.52 2.91
C VAL A 99 1.10 5.72 3.44
N ARG A 100 0.83 6.83 4.13
CA ARG A 100 -0.51 7.17 4.63
C ARG A 100 -1.53 7.33 3.50
N ARG A 101 -1.20 8.05 2.43
CA ARG A 101 -2.08 8.20 1.25
C ARG A 101 -2.41 6.86 0.59
N GLU A 102 -1.42 5.97 0.47
CA GLU A 102 -1.64 4.63 -0.10
C GLU A 102 -2.53 3.79 0.84
N LEU A 103 -2.33 3.86 2.17
CA LEU A 103 -3.20 3.18 3.14
C LEU A 103 -4.63 3.73 3.15
N ASP A 104 -4.81 5.05 3.03
CA ASP A 104 -6.11 5.70 2.88
C ASP A 104 -6.82 5.22 1.61
N GLY A 105 -6.11 5.16 0.48
CA GLY A 105 -6.62 4.64 -0.79
C GLY A 105 -7.02 3.16 -0.73
N LEU A 106 -6.34 2.39 0.12
CA LEU A 106 -6.66 1.00 0.43
C LEU A 106 -7.68 0.84 1.56
N GLY A 107 -8.21 1.92 2.13
CA GLY A 107 -9.17 1.88 3.24
C GLY A 107 -8.63 1.18 4.50
N VAL A 108 -7.30 1.14 4.70
CA VAL A 108 -6.67 0.48 5.84
C VAL A 108 -6.45 1.49 6.96
N ALA A 109 -7.05 1.23 8.13
CA ALA A 109 -6.86 2.07 9.30
C ALA A 109 -5.41 1.98 9.82
N TYR A 110 -4.84 3.13 10.18
CA TYR A 110 -3.50 3.23 10.73
C TYR A 110 -3.40 4.23 11.87
N ARG A 111 -2.34 4.09 12.67
CA ARG A 111 -1.92 5.05 13.69
C ARG A 111 -0.69 5.82 13.21
N PHE A 112 -0.75 7.14 13.36
CA PHE A 112 0.32 8.10 13.10
C PHE A 112 0.13 9.31 14.04
N PRO A 113 1.21 9.94 14.55
CA PRO A 113 2.61 9.56 14.40
C PRO A 113 3.01 8.40 15.34
N VAL A 114 3.98 7.59 14.90
CA VAL A 114 4.69 6.61 15.73
C VAL A 114 6.18 6.91 15.61
N ALA A 115 6.83 7.27 16.72
CA ALA A 115 8.25 7.66 16.73
C ALA A 115 8.61 8.76 15.69
N GLY A 116 7.73 9.76 15.52
CA GLY A 116 7.92 10.85 14.55
C GLY A 116 7.22 10.55 13.22
N THR A 117 7.93 9.94 12.29
CA THR A 117 7.46 9.68 10.91
C THR A 117 6.84 8.29 10.73
N GLY A 118 7.03 7.37 11.67
CA GLY A 118 6.56 6.00 11.57
C GLY A 118 5.03 5.86 11.53
N VAL A 119 4.59 4.80 10.83
CA VAL A 119 3.17 4.46 10.62
C VAL A 119 2.93 3.03 11.07
N ARG A 120 1.84 2.79 11.81
CA ARG A 120 1.40 1.42 12.18
C ARG A 120 -0.01 1.15 11.68
N ALA A 121 -0.13 0.27 10.69
CA ALA A 121 -1.42 -0.22 10.20
C ALA A 121 -1.80 -1.56 10.85
N ALA A 122 -3.09 -1.87 10.90
CA ALA A 122 -3.61 -3.16 11.34
C ALA A 122 -4.68 -3.66 10.36
N VAL A 123 -4.61 -4.94 10.01
CA VAL A 123 -5.59 -5.63 9.16
C VAL A 123 -5.96 -6.94 9.85
N GLY A 124 -7.26 -7.23 9.95
CA GLY A 124 -7.78 -8.44 10.57
C GLY A 124 -8.83 -8.16 11.64
N THR A 125 -9.04 -9.12 12.54
CA THR A 125 -10.11 -9.10 13.54
C THR A 125 -9.84 -8.20 14.73
N GLY A 126 -8.58 -7.82 14.98
CA GLY A 126 -8.16 -7.14 16.20
C GLY A 126 -7.94 -8.08 17.39
N GLU A 127 -8.10 -9.39 17.20
CA GLU A 127 -7.97 -10.43 18.21
C GLU A 127 -6.77 -11.35 17.92
N PRO A 128 -6.16 -11.99 18.94
CA PRO A 128 -5.03 -12.89 18.75
C PRO A 128 -5.39 -14.14 17.93
N PRO A 129 -4.39 -14.78 17.27
CA PRO A 129 -2.96 -14.45 17.27
C PRO A 129 -2.60 -13.27 16.35
N PHE A 130 -1.58 -12.51 16.74
CA PHE A 130 -1.07 -11.38 15.96
C PHE A 130 0.20 -11.75 15.19
N VAL A 131 0.31 -11.26 13.96
CA VAL A 131 1.52 -11.32 13.14
C VAL A 131 1.88 -9.91 12.71
N ALA A 132 3.16 -9.53 12.84
CA ALA A 132 3.66 -8.22 12.46
C ALA A 132 4.58 -8.32 11.23
N LEU A 133 4.35 -7.42 10.26
CA LEU A 133 5.27 -7.17 9.16
C LEU A 133 5.90 -5.80 9.37
N ARG A 134 7.22 -5.70 9.19
CA ARG A 134 8.00 -4.48 9.43
C ARG A 134 8.81 -4.13 8.19
N ALA A 135 8.78 -2.85 7.81
CA ALA A 135 9.57 -2.27 6.74
C ALA A 135 10.12 -0.92 7.18
N ASP A 136 11.33 -0.61 6.76
CA ASP A 136 12.01 0.67 7.02
C ASP A 136 11.76 1.65 5.87
N MET A 137 11.81 2.94 6.20
CA MET A 137 11.50 4.04 5.26
C MET A 137 12.71 4.94 4.99
N ASP A 138 13.73 4.90 5.83
CA ASP A 138 14.89 5.78 5.75
C ASP A 138 15.85 5.39 4.61
N ALA A 139 16.43 6.41 4.00
CA ALA A 139 17.51 6.29 3.04
C ALA A 139 18.86 6.56 3.70
N LEU A 140 19.93 6.19 2.99
CA LEU A 140 21.30 6.49 3.38
C LEU A 140 21.78 7.79 2.71
N PRO A 141 22.69 8.54 3.36
CA PRO A 141 23.29 9.74 2.79
C PRO A 141 24.39 9.38 1.78
N ILE A 142 23.99 8.91 0.60
CA ILE A 142 24.90 8.51 -0.49
C ILE A 142 24.55 9.26 -1.78
N GLN A 143 25.58 9.58 -2.58
CA GLN A 143 25.48 10.28 -3.87
C GLN A 143 25.83 9.36 -5.03
#